data_AF-A0A1V6F403-F1
#
_entry.id   AF-A0A1V6F403-F1
#
_cell.length_a   1.000
_cell.length_b   1.000
_cell.length_c   1.000
_cell.angle_alpha   90.00
_cell.angle_beta   90.00
_cell.angle_gamma   90.00
#
_symmetry.space_group_name_H-M   'P 1'
#
loop_
_entity.id
_entity.type
_entity.pdbx_description
1 polymer ?
#
loop_
_entity_poly.entity_id
_entity_poly.type
_entity_poly.pdbx_seq_one_letter_code
_entity_poly.pdbx_strand_id
1 'polypeptide(L)'
;MKTCIICVAFLLVGVAAGASGTYLLLTRHYNDMLGSRHAIMALDQVNVLFHLKGGKGDELMKTIEERLPQWAATIPDSIQDTQRANEVLWQVQRYYENYGVEIPEVLRPVLEALPPSPPTSCETKQ
;
A
#
# COMPACT_ATOMS: atom_id res chain seq x y z
N MET A 1 -43.93 20.06 28.30
CA MET A 1 -43.31 18.72 28.44
C MET A 1 -43.57 17.79 27.25
N LYS A 2 -44.81 17.52 26.84
CA LYS A 2 -45.12 16.60 25.72
C LYS A 2 -44.44 16.97 24.38
N THR A 3 -44.43 18.25 24.02
CA THR A 3 -43.76 18.76 22.80
C THR A 3 -42.24 18.60 22.84
N CYS A 4 -41.59 18.85 23.98
CA CYS A 4 -40.14 18.59 24.13
C CYS A 4 -39.79 17.11 23.97
N ILE A 5 -40.61 16.19 24.50
CA ILE A 5 -40.39 14.74 24.36
C ILE A 5 -40.48 14.32 22.89
N ILE A 6 -41.43 14.87 22.15
CA ILE A 6 -41.60 14.59 20.71
C ILE A 6 -40.40 15.13 19.91
N CYS A 7 -39.95 16.36 20.16
CA CYS A 7 -38.77 16.93 19.50
C CYS A 7 -37.50 16.13 19.78
N VAL A 8 -37.29 15.68 21.03
CA VAL A 8 -36.15 14.83 21.40
C VAL A 8 -36.23 13.47 20.73
N ALA A 9 -37.42 12.86 20.62
CA ALA A 9 -37.60 11.60 19.91
C ALA A 9 -37.26 11.73 18.42
N PHE A 10 -37.68 12.80 17.74
CA PHE A 10 -37.33 13.03 16.34
C PHE A 10 -35.82 13.28 16.15
N LEU A 11 -35.18 14.00 17.08
CA LEU A 11 -33.72 14.18 17.06
C LEU A 11 -32.99 12.85 17.21
N LEU A 12 -33.41 11.98 18.13
CA LEU A 12 -32.80 10.66 18.31
C LEU A 12 -32.98 9.76 17.09
N VAL A 13 -34.16 9.77 16.46
CA VAL A 13 -34.40 9.03 15.21
C VAL A 13 -33.54 9.58 14.07
N GLY A 14 -33.43 10.90 13.94
CA GLY A 14 -32.57 11.54 12.94
C GLY A 14 -31.09 11.20 13.11
N VAL A 15 -30.59 11.21 14.35
CA VAL A 15 -29.21 10.82 14.68
C VAL A 15 -28.98 9.34 14.39
N ALA A 16 -29.91 8.46 14.78
CA ALA A 16 -29.80 7.03 14.51
C ALA A 16 -29.79 6.73 13.00
N ALA A 17 -30.73 7.32 12.25
CA ALA A 17 -30.80 7.17 10.80
C ALA A 17 -29.55 7.73 10.09
N GLY A 18 -29.06 8.90 10.54
CA GLY A 18 -27.82 9.51 10.04
C GLY A 18 -26.61 8.62 10.28
N ALA A 19 -26.44 8.12 11.51
CA ALA A 19 -25.34 7.24 11.88
C ALA A 19 -25.34 5.93 11.07
N SER A 20 -26.51 5.29 10.92
CA SER A 20 -26.66 4.09 10.09
C SER A 20 -26.35 4.35 8.62
N GLY A 21 -26.82 5.46 8.06
CA GLY A 21 -26.51 5.86 6.69
C GLY A 21 -25.01 6.05 6.46
N THR A 22 -24.33 6.79 7.35
CA THR A 22 -22.88 6.98 7.27
C THR A 22 -22.11 5.67 7.41
N TYR A 23 -22.52 4.80 8.34
CA TYR A 23 -21.89 3.50 8.54
C TYR A 23 -21.95 2.61 7.29
N LEU A 24 -23.12 2.54 6.63
CA LEU A 24 -23.29 1.75 5.42
C LEU A 24 -22.47 2.31 4.25
N LEU A 25 -22.45 3.63 4.08
CA LEU A 25 -21.65 4.28 3.02
C LEU A 25 -20.15 4.07 3.23
N LEU A 26 -19.65 4.25 4.46
CA LEU A 26 -18.26 4.00 4.82
C LEU A 26 -17.87 2.53 4.59
N THR A 27 -18.70 1.60 5.06
CA THR A 27 -18.44 0.16 4.92
C THR A 27 -18.44 -0.25 3.46
N ARG A 28 -19.37 0.26 2.64
CA ARG A 28 -19.41 -0.04 1.21
C ARG A 28 -18.19 0.50 0.48
N HIS A 29 -17.84 1.76 0.72
CA HIS A 29 -16.68 2.38 0.09
C HIS A 29 -15.38 1.65 0.47
N TYR A 30 -15.24 1.29 1.74
CA TYR A 30 -14.08 0.54 2.23
C TYR A 30 -14.00 -0.86 1.61
N ASN A 31 -15.12 -1.57 1.51
CA ASN A 31 -15.18 -2.89 0.89
C ASN A 31 -14.84 -2.83 -0.61
N ASP A 32 -15.37 -1.85 -1.35
CA ASP A 32 -15.08 -1.68 -2.78
C ASP A 32 -13.60 -1.35 -3.00
N MET A 33 -13.01 -0.51 -2.13
CA MET A 33 -11.60 -0.16 -2.17
C MET A 33 -10.69 -1.37 -1.87
N LEU A 34 -11.00 -2.14 -0.83
CA LEU A 34 -10.27 -3.37 -0.51
C LEU A 34 -10.40 -4.41 -1.62
N GLY A 35 -11.61 -4.61 -2.14
CA GLY A 35 -11.89 -5.51 -3.24
C GLY A 35 -11.10 -5.13 -4.50
N SER A 36 -11.06 -3.84 -4.83
CA SER A 36 -10.28 -3.32 -5.96
C SER A 36 -8.78 -3.57 -5.77
N ARG A 37 -8.25 -3.30 -4.57
CA ARG A 37 -6.83 -3.56 -4.26
C ARG A 37 -6.49 -5.05 -4.36
N HIS A 38 -7.35 -5.91 -3.84
CA HIS A 38 -7.17 -7.37 -3.94
C HIS A 38 -7.21 -7.84 -5.39
N ALA A 39 -8.13 -7.32 -6.20
CA ALA A 39 -8.20 -7.63 -7.62
C ALA A 39 -6.93 -7.21 -8.37
N ILE A 40 -6.42 -5.99 -8.12
CA ILE A 40 -5.18 -5.49 -8.75
C ILE A 40 -3.99 -6.38 -8.39
N MET A 41 -3.82 -6.71 -7.10
CA MET A 41 -2.74 -7.60 -6.67
C MET A 41 -2.87 -9.01 -7.28
N ALA A 42 -4.08 -9.57 -7.33
CA ALA A 42 -4.30 -10.89 -7.94
C ALA A 42 -3.97 -10.88 -9.44
N LEU A 43 -4.37 -9.84 -10.17
CA LEU A 43 -4.05 -9.68 -11.59
C LEU A 43 -2.54 -9.54 -11.84
N ASP A 44 -1.85 -8.76 -11.00
CA ASP A 44 -0.39 -8.63 -11.06
C ASP A 44 0.31 -9.98 -10.87
N GLN A 45 -0.08 -10.74 -9.83
CA GLN A 45 0.49 -12.07 -9.58
C GLN A 45 0.18 -13.07 -10.70
N VAL A 46 -1.02 -13.03 -11.28
CA VAL A 46 -1.37 -13.84 -12.46
C VAL A 46 -0.50 -13.46 -13.66
N ASN A 47 -0.23 -12.16 -13.87
CA ASN A 47 0.64 -11.71 -14.95
C ASN A 47 2.09 -12.18 -14.76
N VAL A 48 2.62 -12.11 -13.53
CA VAL A 48 3.93 -12.66 -13.19
C VAL A 48 3.97 -14.17 -13.49
N LEU A 49 2.97 -14.92 -13.01
CA LEU A 49 2.86 -16.36 -13.28
C LEU A 49 2.79 -16.69 -14.78
N PHE A 50 2.08 -15.88 -15.56
CA PHE A 50 1.97 -16.07 -17.00
C PHE A 50 3.33 -15.91 -17.70
N HIS A 51 4.10 -14.88 -17.34
CA HIS A 51 5.45 -14.68 -17.89
C HIS A 51 6.41 -15.79 -17.46
N LEU A 52 6.37 -16.20 -16.19
CA LEU A 52 7.20 -17.30 -15.68
C LEU A 52 6.89 -18.63 -16.39
N LYS A 53 5.61 -18.99 -16.50
CA LYS A 53 5.18 -20.23 -17.20
C LYS A 53 5.42 -20.16 -18.71
N GLY A 54 5.38 -18.97 -19.30
CA GLY A 54 5.69 -18.73 -20.70
C GLY A 54 7.17 -18.65 -21.04
N GLY A 55 8.07 -18.85 -20.07
CA GLY A 55 9.52 -18.78 -20.27
C GLY A 55 10.06 -17.35 -20.50
N LYS A 56 9.27 -16.32 -20.19
CA LYS A 56 9.63 -14.90 -20.31
C LYS A 56 10.07 -14.28 -18.98
N GLY A 57 10.56 -15.11 -18.06
CA GLY A 57 10.96 -14.66 -16.72
C GLY A 57 12.06 -13.60 -16.76
N ASP A 58 13.07 -13.80 -17.60
CA ASP A 58 14.20 -12.87 -17.73
C ASP A 58 13.76 -11.52 -18.33
N GLU A 59 12.88 -11.53 -19.33
CA GLU A 59 12.30 -10.33 -19.93
C GLU A 59 11.45 -9.55 -18.91
N LEU A 60 10.63 -10.27 -18.13
CA LEU A 60 9.85 -9.68 -17.06
C LEU A 60 10.74 -9.07 -15.98
N MET A 61 11.78 -9.79 -15.54
CA MET A 61 12.75 -9.31 -14.55
C MET A 61 13.40 -8.00 -15.02
N LYS A 62 13.95 -7.98 -16.23
CA LYS A 62 14.55 -6.78 -16.82
C LYS A 62 13.56 -5.61 -16.86
N THR A 63 12.32 -5.87 -17.27
CA THR A 63 11.27 -4.84 -17.33
C THR A 63 10.97 -4.26 -15.94
N ILE A 64 10.90 -5.12 -14.92
CA ILE A 64 10.67 -4.68 -13.53
C ILE A 64 11.88 -3.87 -13.03
N GLU A 65 13.10 -4.34 -13.29
CA GLU A 65 14.33 -3.66 -12.88
C GLU A 65 14.48 -2.27 -13.51
N GLU A 66 14.08 -2.10 -14.77
CA GLU A 66 14.08 -0.80 -15.45
C GLU A 66 13.06 0.18 -14.85
N ARG A 67 11.93 -0.33 -14.33
CA ARG A 67 10.82 0.49 -13.81
C ARG A 67 10.90 0.75 -12.31
N LEU A 68 11.49 -0.17 -11.55
CA LEU A 68 11.61 -0.10 -10.10
C LEU A 68 12.11 1.26 -9.58
N PRO A 69 13.13 1.91 -10.19
CA PRO A 69 13.64 3.18 -9.68
C PRO A 69 12.59 4.30 -9.75
N GLN A 70 11.82 4.33 -10.83
CA GLN A 70 10.76 5.33 -11.03
C GLN A 70 9.62 5.11 -10.05
N TRP A 71 9.19 3.86 -9.87
CA TRP A 71 8.14 3.53 -8.91
C TRP A 71 8.58 3.83 -7.47
N ALA A 72 9.80 3.43 -7.10
CA ALA A 72 10.32 3.64 -5.77
C ALA A 72 10.52 5.12 -5.42
N ALA A 73 10.98 5.94 -6.38
CA ALA A 73 11.16 7.38 -6.18
C ALA A 73 9.83 8.11 -5.88
N THR A 74 8.70 7.58 -6.33
CA THR A 74 7.37 8.18 -6.09
C THR A 74 6.72 7.76 -4.76
N ILE A 75 7.33 6.83 -4.01
CA ILE A 75 6.76 6.32 -2.76
C ILE A 75 6.53 7.42 -1.71
N PRO A 76 7.48 8.33 -1.45
CA PRO A 76 7.29 9.39 -0.45
C PRO A 76 6.08 10.28 -0.73
N ASP A 77 5.77 10.52 -2.01
CA ASP A 77 4.64 11.35 -2.44
C ASP A 77 3.32 10.56 -2.49
N SER A 78 3.40 9.24 -2.71
CA SER A 78 2.23 8.38 -2.94
C SER A 78 1.68 7.75 -1.65
N ILE A 79 2.51 7.61 -0.61
CA ILE A 79 2.14 7.01 0.67
C ILE A 79 2.19 8.06 1.76
N GLN A 80 1.02 8.51 2.22
CA GLN A 80 0.89 9.54 3.26
C GLN A 80 1.47 9.10 4.63
N ASP A 81 1.44 7.81 4.90
CA ASP A 81 2.00 7.24 6.12
C ASP A 81 3.53 7.05 5.96
N THR A 82 4.30 7.91 6.62
CA THR A 82 5.77 7.89 6.56
C THR A 82 6.36 6.57 7.02
N GLN A 83 5.79 5.91 8.04
CA GLN A 83 6.30 4.64 8.51
C GLN A 83 6.13 3.58 7.41
N ARG A 84 4.94 3.52 6.82
CA ARG A 84 4.65 2.60 5.73
C ARG A 84 5.49 2.89 4.48
N ALA A 85 5.74 4.15 4.16
CA ALA A 85 6.62 4.55 3.07
C ALA A 85 8.04 4.01 3.30
N ASN A 86 8.58 4.20 4.50
CA ASN A 86 9.90 3.69 4.89
C ASN A 86 9.95 2.16 4.83
N GLU A 87 8.90 1.46 5.29
CA GLU A 87 8.82 0.01 5.23
C GLU A 87 8.98 -0.54 3.80
N VAL A 88 8.34 0.10 2.82
CA VAL A 88 8.47 -0.28 1.41
C VAL A 88 9.87 0.05 0.89
N LEU A 89 10.36 1.26 1.18
CA LEU A 89 11.67 1.71 0.72
C LEU A 89 12.83 0.88 1.30
N TRP A 90 12.71 0.36 2.52
CA TRP A 90 13.68 -0.60 3.07
C TRP A 90 13.72 -1.91 2.29
N GLN A 91 12.59 -2.39 1.75
CA GLN A 91 12.62 -3.58 0.88
C GLN A 91 13.33 -3.30 -0.44
N VAL A 92 13.12 -2.10 -1.00
CA VAL A 92 13.82 -1.65 -2.20
C VAL A 92 15.32 -1.54 -1.93
N GLN A 93 15.72 -0.91 -0.82
CA GLN A 93 17.11 -0.81 -0.39
C GLN A 93 17.77 -2.19 -0.29
N ARG A 94 17.12 -3.13 0.40
CA ARG A 94 17.61 -4.51 0.54
C ARG A 94 17.77 -5.23 -0.78
N TYR A 95 16.91 -4.98 -1.76
CA TYR A 95 17.08 -5.55 -3.10
C TYR A 95 18.42 -5.09 -3.70
N TYR A 96 18.72 -3.79 -3.71
CA TYR A 96 20.00 -3.29 -4.23
C TYR A 96 21.21 -3.81 -3.43
N GLU A 97 21.10 -3.86 -2.11
CA GLU A 97 22.17 -4.36 -1.22
C GLU A 97 22.44 -5.86 -1.41
N ASN A 98 21.39 -6.70 -1.45
CA ASN A 98 21.53 -8.16 -1.54
C ASN A 98 22.05 -8.62 -2.90
N TYR A 99 21.64 -7.95 -3.97
CA TYR A 99 22.01 -8.32 -5.33
C TYR A 99 23.22 -7.52 -5.86
N GLY A 100 23.78 -6.61 -5.05
CA GLY A 100 24.97 -5.83 -5.40
C GLY A 100 24.78 -4.94 -6.64
N VAL A 101 23.54 -4.52 -6.92
CA VAL A 101 23.19 -3.72 -8.09
C VAL A 101 23.39 -2.25 -7.75
N GLU A 102 23.94 -1.47 -8.68
CA GLU A 102 24.12 -0.03 -8.49
C GLU A 102 22.78 0.68 -8.27
N ILE A 103 22.69 1.47 -7.20
CA ILE A 103 21.51 2.29 -6.91
C ILE A 103 21.46 3.45 -7.92
N PRO A 104 20.38 3.57 -8.73
CA PRO A 104 20.25 4.66 -9.69
C PRO A 104 20.22 6.03 -9.02
N GLU A 105 20.80 7.04 -9.67
CA GLU A 105 20.92 8.41 -9.13
C GLU A 105 19.58 9.03 -8.71
N VAL A 106 18.49 8.70 -9.42
CA VAL A 106 17.14 9.18 -9.11
C VAL A 106 16.64 8.65 -7.75
N LEU A 107 17.06 7.44 -7.37
CA LEU A 107 16.60 6.74 -6.18
C LEU A 107 17.55 6.95 -4.98
N ARG A 108 18.83 7.21 -5.24
CA ARG A 108 19.85 7.44 -4.21
C ARG A 108 19.44 8.43 -3.11
N PRO A 109 18.98 9.66 -3.40
CA PRO A 109 18.63 10.61 -2.33
C PRO A 109 17.46 10.12 -1.46
N VAL A 110 16.54 9.33 -2.04
CA VAL A 110 15.40 8.76 -1.32
C VAL A 110 15.86 7.67 -0.35
N LEU A 111 16.78 6.81 -0.77
CA LEU A 111 17.28 5.72 0.07
C LEU A 111 18.27 6.21 1.13
N GLU A 112 19.12 7.18 0.82
CA GLU A 112 20.07 7.76 1.80
C GLU A 112 19.36 8.55 2.92
N ALA A 113 18.18 9.09 2.64
CA ALA A 113 17.36 9.78 3.64
C ALA A 113 16.62 8.82 4.59
N LEU A 114 16.66 7.49 4.34
CA LEU A 114 15.95 6.53 5.16
C LEU A 114 16.56 6.43 6.57
N PRO A 115 15.74 6.28 7.61
CA PRO A 115 16.23 5.82 8.90
C PRO A 115 16.79 4.40 8.78
N PRO A 116 17.65 3.97 9.72
CA PRO A 116 18.21 2.62 9.72
C PRO A 116 17.12 1.55 9.61
N SER A 117 17.26 0.61 8.67
CA SER A 117 16.27 -0.44 8.49
C SER A 117 16.22 -1.36 9.71
N PRO A 118 15.04 -1.74 10.20
CA PRO A 118 14.92 -2.71 11.29
C PRO A 118 15.44 -4.08 10.82
N PRO A 119 16.05 -4.89 11.71
CA PRO A 119 16.59 -6.18 11.32
C PRO A 119 15.48 -7.12 10.80
N THR A 120 15.81 -7.96 9.83
CA THR A 120 14.90 -9.04 9.41
C THR A 120 14.82 -10.14 10.46
N SER A 121 13.72 -10.91 10.44
CA SER A 121 13.61 -12.11 11.28
C SER A 121 14.68 -13.17 11.01
N CYS A 122 15.39 -13.08 9.88
CA CYS A 122 16.55 -13.92 9.56
C CYS A 122 17.83 -13.40 10.25
N GLU A 123 18.02 -12.08 10.32
CA GLU A 123 19.17 -11.44 10.98
C GLU A 123 19.07 -11.49 12.51
N THR A 124 17.87 -11.48 13.10
CA THR A 124 17.70 -11.52 14.56
C THR A 124 17.97 -12.90 15.17
N LYS A 125 18.11 -13.95 14.34
CA LYS A 125 18.29 -15.34 14.78
C LYS A 125 19.75 -15.83 14.73
N GLN A 126 20.68 -14.95 14.39
CA GLN A 126 22.13 -15.21 14.44
C GLN A 126 22.71 -14.69 15.75
#